data_AF-A0A929ZWV4-F1
#
_entry.id   AF-A0A929ZWV4-F1
#
_cell.length_a   1.000
_cell.length_b   1.000
_cell.length_c   1.000
_cell.angle_alpha   90.00
_cell.angle_beta   90.00
_cell.angle_gamma   90.00
#
_symmetry.space_group_name_H-M   'P 1'
#
loop_
_entity.id
_entity.type
_entity.pdbx_description
1 polymer ?
#
loop_
_entity_poly.entity_id
_entity_poly.type
_entity_poly.pdbx_seq_one_letter_code
_entity_poly.pdbx_strand_id
1 'polypeptide(L)'
;GGEKQRISIARAMLKNAPIVILDEATSYMDTENESIVQEAISNLVKGKTLILIAHRLRTVVNADKILVVKNGKIESCGQHEELLETSKVYSSLWKAAGKEERYDYSI
;
A
#
# COMPACT_ATOMS: atom_id res chain seq x y z
N GLY A 1 10.85 13.79 -6.28
CA GLY A 1 10.74 12.42 -5.73
C GLY A 1 10.62 11.38 -6.83
N GLY A 2 9.65 11.54 -7.73
CA GLY A 2 9.25 10.51 -8.70
C GLY A 2 10.35 9.96 -9.63
N GLU A 3 11.38 10.71 -10.00
CA GLU A 3 12.44 10.19 -10.89
C GLU A 3 13.27 9.08 -10.24
N LYS A 4 13.70 9.25 -8.98
CA LYS A 4 14.40 8.19 -8.23
C LYS A 4 13.52 6.96 -8.06
N GLN A 5 12.21 7.15 -7.92
CA GLN A 5 11.25 6.06 -7.79
C GLN A 5 11.10 5.27 -9.08
N ARG A 6 11.00 5.95 -10.24
CA ARG A 6 10.96 5.29 -11.56
C ARG A 6 12.22 4.45 -11.81
N ILE A 7 13.40 4.96 -11.46
CA ILE A 7 14.66 4.20 -11.58
C ILE A 7 14.63 2.95 -10.68
N SER A 8 14.15 3.07 -9.44
CA SER A 8 14.03 1.92 -8.53
C SER A 8 13.04 0.87 -9.05
N ILE A 9 11.90 1.29 -9.61
CA ILE A 9 10.92 0.38 -10.24
C ILE A 9 11.57 -0.34 -11.43
N ALA A 10 12.26 0.38 -12.32
CA ALA A 10 12.95 -0.22 -13.45
C ALA A 10 14.01 -1.25 -13.00
N ARG A 11 14.77 -0.95 -11.95
CA ARG A 11 15.74 -1.89 -11.36
C ARG A 11 15.07 -3.14 -10.79
N ALA A 12 13.92 -2.99 -10.13
CA ALA A 12 13.15 -4.11 -9.60
C ALA A 12 12.59 -5.00 -10.73
N MET A 13 12.14 -4.38 -11.84
CA MET A 13 11.72 -5.10 -13.04
C MET A 13 12.86 -5.92 -13.64
N LEU A 14 14.05 -5.32 -13.80
CA LEU A 14 15.23 -6.01 -14.33
C LEU A 14 15.69 -7.17 -13.44
N LYS A 15 15.57 -7.01 -12.11
CA LYS A 15 15.95 -8.08 -11.16
C LYS A 15 15.02 -9.29 -11.25
N ASN A 16 13.75 -9.08 -11.61
CA ASN A 16 12.71 -10.10 -11.71
C ASN A 16 12.65 -11.09 -10.52
N ALA A 17 12.79 -10.58 -9.30
CA ALA A 17 12.72 -11.41 -8.10
C ALA A 17 11.29 -11.95 -7.87
N PRO A 18 11.11 -13.16 -7.31
CA PRO A 18 9.80 -13.73 -7.02
C PRO A 18 9.07 -13.06 -5.85
N ILE A 19 9.80 -12.32 -5.01
CA ILE A 19 9.27 -11.57 -3.87
C ILE A 19 9.66 -10.10 -4.06
N VAL A 20 8.66 -9.21 -3.96
CA VAL A 20 8.82 -7.77 -4.09
C VAL A 20 8.37 -7.12 -2.78
N ILE A 21 9.20 -6.22 -2.24
CA ILE A 21 8.86 -5.42 -1.07
C ILE A 21 8.77 -3.97 -1.51
N LEU A 22 7.62 -3.34 -1.26
CA LEU A 22 7.38 -1.93 -1.53
C LEU A 22 7.16 -1.22 -0.21
N ASP A 23 8.10 -0.34 0.12
CA ASP A 23 7.97 0.58 1.24
C ASP A 23 7.57 1.95 0.69
N GLU A 24 6.40 2.45 1.10
CA GLU A 24 5.98 3.81 0.80
C GLU A 24 5.89 4.17 -0.71
N ALA A 25 5.75 3.17 -1.59
CA ALA A 25 5.75 3.37 -3.05
C ALA A 25 4.55 4.17 -3.61
N THR A 26 3.57 4.54 -2.79
CA THR A 26 2.37 5.27 -3.21
C THR A 26 2.27 6.69 -2.64
N SER A 27 3.17 7.13 -1.75
CA SER A 27 3.06 8.48 -1.13
C SER A 27 3.57 9.61 -2.03
N TYR A 28 4.40 9.29 -3.04
CA TYR A 28 5.05 10.26 -3.94
C TYR A 28 4.42 10.35 -5.33
N MET A 29 3.17 9.91 -5.49
CA MET A 29 2.53 9.86 -6.79
C MET A 29 2.06 11.27 -7.20
N ASP A 30 2.90 11.98 -7.95
CA ASP A 30 2.52 13.19 -8.68
C ASP A 30 1.35 12.86 -9.63
N THR A 31 0.24 13.59 -9.50
CA THR A 31 -1.05 13.32 -10.14
C THR A 31 -0.99 13.19 -11.67
N GLU A 32 0.00 13.82 -12.32
CA GLU A 32 0.19 13.75 -13.77
C GLU A 32 0.68 12.39 -14.29
N ASN A 33 1.43 11.62 -13.49
CA ASN A 33 2.08 10.38 -13.93
C ASN A 33 1.65 9.13 -13.14
N GLU A 34 0.61 9.27 -12.33
CA GLU A 34 0.13 8.25 -11.40
C GLU A 34 -0.24 6.93 -12.10
N SER A 35 -0.92 7.02 -13.24
CA SER A 35 -1.40 5.87 -14.03
C SER A 35 -0.25 5.01 -14.57
N ILE A 36 0.80 5.63 -15.10
CA ILE A 36 1.96 4.92 -15.68
C ILE A 36 2.71 4.17 -14.58
N VAL A 37 2.90 4.80 -13.42
CA VAL A 37 3.59 4.18 -12.28
C VAL A 37 2.75 3.03 -11.70
N GLN A 38 1.43 3.19 -11.59
CA GLN A 38 0.53 2.11 -11.18
C GLN A 38 0.60 0.92 -12.13
N GLU A 39 0.56 1.16 -13.44
CA GLU A 39 0.65 0.11 -14.45
C GLU A 39 2.00 -0.62 -14.35
N ALA A 40 3.10 0.12 -14.20
CA ALA A 40 4.43 -0.44 -14.01
C ALA A 40 4.51 -1.33 -12.76
N ILE A 41 3.96 -0.87 -11.63
CA ILE A 41 3.92 -1.65 -10.39
C ILE A 41 3.04 -2.89 -10.55
N SER A 42 1.85 -2.75 -11.14
CA SER A 42 0.92 -3.86 -11.42
C SER A 42 1.59 -4.95 -12.27
N ASN A 43 2.29 -4.54 -13.34
CA ASN A 43 3.06 -5.45 -14.18
C ASN A 43 4.25 -6.07 -13.42
N LEU A 44 4.95 -5.30 -12.58
CA LEU A 44 6.07 -5.78 -11.79
C LEU A 44 5.66 -6.90 -10.84
N VAL A 45 4.50 -6.79 -10.19
CA VAL A 45 4.04 -7.71 -9.12
C VAL A 45 3.21 -8.89 -9.63
N LYS A 46 2.79 -8.88 -10.90
CA LYS A 46 1.97 -9.94 -11.50
C LYS A 46 2.64 -11.30 -11.36
N GLY A 47 1.95 -12.25 -10.71
CA GLY A 47 2.44 -13.61 -10.50
C GLY A 47 3.57 -13.72 -9.46
N LYS A 48 3.74 -12.70 -8.60
CA LYS A 48 4.78 -12.64 -7.58
C LYS A 48 4.19 -12.39 -6.20
N THR A 49 4.97 -12.66 -5.17
CA THR A 49 4.60 -12.28 -3.79
C THR A 49 4.94 -10.81 -3.58
N LEU A 50 3.94 -10.00 -3.22
CA LEU A 50 4.12 -8.60 -2.85
C LEU A 50 3.98 -8.41 -1.34
N ILE A 51 4.94 -7.75 -0.72
CA ILE A 51 4.86 -7.21 0.63
C ILE A 51 4.80 -5.69 0.51
N LEU A 52 3.68 -5.09 0.91
CA LEU A 52 3.47 -3.64 0.84
C LEU A 52 3.37 -3.06 2.25
N ILE A 53 4.17 -2.03 2.53
CA ILE A 53 4.04 -1.19 3.71
C ILE A 53 3.23 0.04 3.28
N ALA A 54 1.99 0.13 3.76
CA ALA A 54 1.05 1.15 3.33
C ALA A 54 0.84 2.23 4.37
N HIS A 55 0.95 3.49 3.94
CA HIS A 55 0.48 4.66 4.68
C HIS A 55 -0.96 5.07 4.30
N ARG A 56 -1.46 4.58 3.15
CA ARG A 56 -2.84 4.78 2.69
C ARG A 56 -3.61 3.47 2.81
N LEU A 57 -4.53 3.39 3.76
CA LEU A 57 -5.28 2.14 4.02
C LEU A 57 -6.09 1.64 2.82
N ARG A 58 -6.56 2.52 1.93
CA ARG A 58 -7.27 2.10 0.69
C ARG A 58 -6.43 1.17 -0.20
N THR A 59 -5.11 1.30 -0.17
CA THR A 59 -4.20 0.48 -1.00
C THR A 59 -4.10 -0.98 -0.55
N VAL A 60 -4.47 -1.28 0.70
CA VAL A 60 -4.39 -2.64 1.27
C VAL A 60 -5.73 -3.34 1.37
N VAL A 61 -6.84 -2.70 1.00
CA VAL A 61 -8.20 -3.29 1.08
C VAL A 61 -8.29 -4.59 0.29
N ASN A 62 -7.67 -4.63 -0.90
CA ASN A 62 -7.69 -5.80 -1.78
C ASN A 62 -6.52 -6.77 -1.53
N ALA A 63 -5.78 -6.63 -0.44
CA ALA A 63 -4.68 -7.53 -0.15
C ALA A 63 -5.21 -8.90 0.31
N ASP A 64 -4.55 -9.98 -0.15
CA ASP A 64 -4.89 -11.35 0.27
C ASP A 64 -4.78 -11.53 1.79
N LYS A 65 -3.88 -10.76 2.43
CA LYS A 65 -3.61 -10.77 3.86
C LYS A 65 -3.02 -9.44 4.31
N ILE A 66 -3.57 -8.87 5.36
CA ILE A 66 -3.10 -7.64 6.00
C ILE A 66 -2.53 -7.99 7.37
N LEU A 67 -1.34 -7.47 7.69
CA LEU A 67 -0.72 -7.62 9.00
C LEU A 67 -0.73 -6.27 9.72
N VAL A 68 -1.40 -6.22 10.86
CA VAL A 68 -1.48 -5.01 11.69
C VAL A 68 -0.36 -5.06 12.71
N VAL A 69 0.55 -4.09 12.66
CA VAL A 69 1.69 -4.00 13.56
C VAL A 69 1.46 -2.91 14.60
N LYS A 70 1.62 -3.25 15.88
CA LYS A 70 1.54 -2.30 17.01
C LYS A 70 2.64 -2.62 18.01
N ASN A 71 3.40 -1.59 18.40
CA ASN A 71 4.50 -1.70 19.36
C ASN A 71 5.50 -2.83 19.03
N GLY A 72 5.86 -2.95 17.75
CA GLY A 72 6.81 -3.96 17.27
C GLY A 72 6.29 -5.40 17.24
N LYS A 73 4.98 -5.63 17.42
CA LYS A 73 4.34 -6.95 17.37
C LYS A 73 3.20 -6.97 16.36
N ILE A 74 2.93 -8.14 15.79
CA ILE A 74 1.70 -8.38 15.03
C ILE A 74 0.55 -8.42 16.02
N GLU A 75 -0.36 -7.45 15.92
CA GLU A 75 -1.56 -7.36 16.75
C GLU A 75 -2.68 -8.22 16.16
N SER A 76 -2.87 -8.15 14.84
CA SER A 76 -3.87 -8.93 14.12
C SER A 76 -3.43 -9.22 12.69
N CYS A 77 -4.05 -10.21 12.08
CA CYS A 77 -3.77 -10.65 10.72
C CYS A 77 -5.06 -11.22 10.10
N GLY A 78 -5.38 -10.85 8.87
CA GLY A 78 -6.60 -11.28 8.20
C GLY A 78 -6.86 -10.51 6.91
N GLN A 79 -8.03 -10.75 6.31
CA GLN A 79 -8.54 -9.93 5.21
C GLN A 79 -9.15 -8.62 5.73
N HIS A 80 -9.40 -7.65 4.85
CA HIS A 80 -9.94 -6.35 5.23
C HIS A 80 -11.23 -6.46 6.05
N GLU A 81 -12.20 -7.24 5.55
CA GLU A 81 -13.52 -7.40 6.16
C GLU A 81 -13.41 -8.05 7.55
N GLU A 82 -12.60 -9.11 7.66
CA GLU A 82 -12.35 -9.80 8.93
C GLU A 82 -11.71 -8.85 9.95
N LEU A 83 -10.72 -8.05 9.53
CA LEU A 83 -10.01 -7.14 10.42
C LEU A 83 -10.86 -5.96 10.88
N LEU A 84 -11.83 -5.51 10.08
CA LEU A 84 -12.77 -4.48 10.50
C LEU A 84 -13.62 -4.90 11.71
N GLU A 85 -13.92 -6.20 11.81
CA GLU A 85 -14.72 -6.78 12.89
C GLU A 85 -13.85 -7.25 14.07
N THR A 86 -12.70 -7.86 13.78
CA THR A 86 -11.88 -8.55 14.77
C THR A 86 -10.79 -7.69 15.39
N SER A 87 -10.26 -6.69 14.67
CA SER A 87 -9.19 -5.80 15.17
C SER A 87 -9.72 -4.40 15.47
N LYS A 88 -9.70 -4.04 16.76
CA LYS A 88 -9.99 -2.67 17.20
C LYS A 88 -8.97 -1.68 16.62
N VAL A 89 -7.70 -2.08 16.51
CA VAL A 89 -6.64 -1.21 15.99
C VAL A 89 -6.89 -0.91 14.52
N TYR A 90 -7.11 -1.94 13.71
CA TYR A 90 -7.40 -1.77 12.28
C TYR A 90 -8.67 -0.94 12.04
N SER A 91 -9.77 -1.28 12.74
CA SER A 91 -11.04 -0.56 12.64
C SER A 91 -10.90 0.93 13.01
N SER A 92 -10.12 1.25 14.05
CA SER A 92 -9.82 2.63 14.43
C SER A 92 -8.99 3.36 13.38
N LEU A 93 -7.94 2.73 12.83
CA LEU A 93 -7.13 3.29 11.75
C LEU A 93 -7.97 3.57 10.50
N TRP A 94 -8.83 2.62 10.11
CA TRP A 94 -9.74 2.79 8.97
C TRP A 94 -10.71 3.97 9.15
N LYS A 95 -11.33 4.08 10.33
CA LYS A 95 -12.22 5.20 10.66
C LYS A 95 -11.50 6.55 10.68
N ALA A 96 -10.22 6.57 11.08
CA ALA A 96 -9.42 7.79 11.07
C ALA A 96 -9.08 8.23 9.64
N ALA A 97 -8.65 7.29 8.79
CA ALA A 97 -8.34 7.58 7.38
C ALA A 97 -9.56 8.10 6.59
N GLY A 98 -10.76 7.57 6.86
CA GLY A 98 -11.99 8.08 6.26
C GLY A 98 -12.40 9.49 6.73
N LYS A 99 -11.83 10.01 7.82
CA LYS A 99 -12.04 11.39 8.28
C LYS A 99 -11.07 12.38 7.63
N GLU A 100 -9.84 11.96 7.33
CA GLU A 100 -8.83 12.78 6.65
C GLU A 100 -9.27 13.15 5.22
N GLU A 101 -9.92 12.25 4.50
CA GLU A 101 -10.37 12.47 3.12
C GLU A 101 -11.52 13.48 2.98
N ARG A 102 -12.21 13.84 4.08
CA ARG A 102 -13.27 14.86 4.05
C ARG A 102 -12.73 16.29 4.13
N TYR A 103 -11.45 16.46 4.46
CA TYR A 103 -10.75 17.75 4.52
C TYR A 103 -9.96 18.08 3.25
N ASP A 104 -9.81 17.13 2.31
CA ASP A 104 -9.02 17.30 1.07
C ASP A 104 -9.85 17.76 -0.15
N TYR A 105 -11.14 18.07 0.04
CA TYR A 105 -12.05 18.58 -1.00
C TYR A 105 -12.57 20.00 -0.73
N SER A 106 -11.86 20.77 0.08
CA SER A 106 -12.12 22.22 0.24
C SER A 106 -11.03 23.03 -0.48
N ILE A 107 -11.04 22.98 -1.81
CA ILE A 107 -10.47 24.00 -2.69
C ILE A 107 -11.55 24.38 -3.71
#